data_AF-A0A7C9J8M8-F1
#
_entry.id   AF-A0A7C9J8M8-F1
#
_cell.length_a   1.000
_cell.length_b   1.000
_cell.length_c   1.000
_cell.angle_alpha   90.00
_cell.angle_beta   90.00
_cell.angle_gamma   90.00
#
_symmetry.space_group_name_H-M   'P 1'
#
loop_
_entity.id
_entity.type
_entity.pdbx_description
1 polymer ?
#
loop_
_entity_poly.entity_id
_entity_poly.type
_entity_poly.pdbx_seq_one_letter_code
_entity_poly.pdbx_strand_id
1 'polypeptide(L)'
;MLRSWRQKALLVLTAATAVVPLTVVAAQAAVACRVTYTVQSQWPGGFTAGLTLTNTGDPLSAWRVTWSYTAGQTVSEAWNATVTQSGNTVTAASLSYNGALATGASAQFGFNGTSGSSNPAPTNFAVNGVACGGTTPSPTPTPTPTPTPTPTPTPRPTGWPTPTGQVGVNGTISVSGTFDGGMRRYCCIGDGGQEESQDPVFQLANGATLQNVIIGAPAGDGVHCSGSCTLRNVWWEDVGEDAATFRGSGNPVFLVDGGGARYASDKVFQHNGAGTLTVQNFQATNFGTFYRSCGNCSTQYQRDVVIRNVTLTRPGNTVAGVNVNYGDTARFSGVTIVNDSGRSMVICRKYNGNSSGNEPTQVGTGADSTNCFYSASDLTYR
;
A
#
# COMPACT_ATOMS: atom_id res chain seq x y z
N MET A 1 -0.39 -74.56 -57.35
CA MET A 1 0.66 -74.66 -56.32
C MET A 1 1.57 -73.43 -56.45
N LEU A 2 1.69 -72.65 -55.36
CA LEU A 2 2.69 -71.59 -55.09
C LEU A 2 2.72 -70.36 -56.04
N ARG A 3 3.04 -69.15 -55.62
CA ARG A 3 2.90 -68.36 -54.38
C ARG A 3 3.11 -66.91 -54.84
N SER A 4 2.45 -65.97 -54.17
CA SER A 4 2.57 -64.50 -54.23
C SER A 4 3.94 -63.95 -54.62
N TRP A 5 4.00 -62.71 -55.16
CA TRP A 5 4.78 -61.58 -54.60
C TRP A 5 4.15 -60.25 -55.05
N ARG A 6 3.69 -59.44 -54.08
CA ARG A 6 3.31 -58.03 -54.28
C ARG A 6 4.49 -57.18 -53.79
N GLN A 7 5.09 -56.42 -54.69
CA GLN A 7 6.12 -55.42 -54.38
C GLN A 7 5.46 -54.28 -53.57
N LYS A 8 5.96 -54.04 -52.36
CA LYS A 8 5.66 -52.82 -51.58
C LYS A 8 6.77 -51.81 -51.87
N ALA A 9 6.44 -50.73 -52.57
CA ALA A 9 7.32 -49.58 -52.71
C ALA A 9 7.39 -48.83 -51.36
N LEU A 10 8.60 -48.67 -50.84
CA LEU A 10 8.88 -47.90 -49.63
C LEU A 10 9.22 -46.47 -50.05
N LEU A 11 8.34 -45.51 -49.78
CA LEU A 11 8.62 -44.09 -49.96
C LEU A 11 9.54 -43.65 -48.81
N VAL A 12 10.79 -43.29 -49.11
CA VAL A 12 11.71 -42.68 -48.16
C VAL A 12 11.58 -41.17 -48.31
N LEU A 13 10.90 -40.50 -47.37
CA LEU A 13 10.94 -39.03 -47.27
C LEU A 13 12.22 -38.63 -46.52
N THR A 14 13.16 -38.02 -47.24
CA THR A 14 14.29 -37.29 -46.66
C THR A 14 13.82 -35.94 -46.12
N ALA A 15 13.70 -35.80 -44.80
CA ALA A 15 13.51 -34.51 -44.15
C ALA A 15 14.89 -33.84 -43.96
N ALA A 16 15.20 -32.84 -44.79
CA ALA A 16 16.37 -31.99 -44.60
C ALA A 16 16.10 -31.02 -43.44
N THR A 17 16.75 -31.26 -42.29
CA THR A 17 16.72 -30.37 -41.14
C THR A 17 17.62 -29.16 -41.40
N ALA A 18 17.02 -28.03 -41.74
CA ALA A 18 17.71 -26.73 -41.74
C ALA A 18 18.03 -26.33 -40.29
N VAL A 19 19.31 -26.38 -39.92
CA VAL A 19 19.79 -25.88 -38.62
C VAL A 19 19.96 -24.38 -38.74
N VAL A 20 19.01 -23.62 -38.21
CA VAL A 20 19.13 -22.17 -38.04
C VAL A 20 19.97 -21.93 -36.78
N PRO A 21 21.10 -21.20 -36.84
CA PRO A 21 21.85 -20.86 -35.64
C PRO A 21 21.02 -19.86 -34.82
N LEU A 22 20.50 -20.30 -33.67
CA LEU A 22 19.96 -19.39 -32.68
C LEU A 22 21.12 -18.64 -32.03
N THR A 23 21.19 -17.33 -32.28
CA THR A 23 21.97 -16.43 -31.44
C THR A 23 21.37 -16.44 -30.04
N VAL A 24 22.04 -17.10 -29.09
CA VAL A 24 21.74 -17.00 -27.67
C VAL A 24 22.03 -15.58 -27.21
N VAL A 25 20.99 -14.75 -27.17
CA VAL A 25 21.03 -13.50 -26.42
C VAL A 25 21.05 -13.91 -24.95
N ALA A 26 22.13 -13.60 -24.24
CA ALA A 26 22.18 -13.84 -22.80
C ALA A 26 20.96 -13.17 -22.16
N ALA A 27 20.10 -13.96 -21.51
CA ALA A 27 18.99 -13.42 -20.74
C ALA A 27 19.58 -12.56 -19.61
N GLN A 28 19.53 -11.24 -19.77
CA GLN A 28 19.88 -10.34 -18.69
C GLN A 28 18.82 -10.54 -17.59
N ALA A 29 19.26 -11.08 -16.45
CA ALA A 29 18.46 -11.17 -15.25
C ALA A 29 17.87 -9.78 -14.96
N ALA A 30 16.56 -9.70 -14.76
CA ALA A 30 15.87 -8.45 -14.52
C ALA A 30 16.39 -7.85 -13.20
N VAL A 31 17.16 -6.78 -13.28
CA VAL A 31 17.51 -5.98 -12.10
C VAL A 31 16.22 -5.29 -11.65
N ALA A 32 15.50 -5.95 -10.74
CA ALA A 32 14.47 -5.28 -9.97
C ALA A 32 15.18 -4.30 -9.04
N CYS A 33 14.84 -3.03 -9.11
CA CYS A 33 15.43 -2.02 -8.25
C CYS A 33 14.41 -0.92 -7.93
N ARG A 34 14.73 -0.14 -6.90
CA ARG A 34 14.01 1.08 -6.52
C ARG A 34 15.01 2.22 -6.41
N VAL A 35 14.73 3.34 -7.06
CA VAL A 35 15.49 4.58 -6.91
C VAL A 35 14.58 5.65 -6.32
N THR A 36 14.99 6.21 -5.19
CA THR A 36 14.35 7.37 -4.58
C THR A 36 15.22 8.60 -4.84
N TYR A 37 14.65 9.64 -5.42
CA TYR A 37 15.31 10.92 -5.68
C TYR A 37 14.65 12.02 -4.85
N THR A 38 15.44 12.76 -4.08
CA THR A 38 14.95 13.82 -3.21
C THR A 38 15.74 15.09 -3.44
N VAL A 39 15.06 16.19 -3.76
CA VAL A 39 15.65 17.53 -3.66
C VAL A 39 15.69 17.90 -2.19
N GLN A 40 16.89 17.93 -1.60
CA GLN A 40 17.09 18.16 -0.17
C GLN A 40 17.04 19.66 0.16
N SER A 41 17.57 20.49 -0.74
CA SER A 41 17.54 21.94 -0.64
C SER A 41 17.58 22.57 -2.03
N GLN A 42 17.04 23.78 -2.17
CA GLN A 42 17.02 24.52 -3.42
C GLN A 42 17.10 26.03 -3.17
N TRP A 43 17.81 26.73 -4.05
CA TRP A 43 18.00 28.17 -4.04
C TRP A 43 17.92 28.73 -5.47
N PRO A 44 17.89 30.06 -5.67
CA PRO A 44 17.89 30.62 -7.02
C PRO A 44 19.08 30.13 -7.83
N GLY A 45 18.81 29.38 -8.91
CA GLY A 45 19.82 28.86 -9.83
C GLY A 45 20.48 27.52 -9.42
N GLY A 46 20.20 26.95 -8.25
CA GLY A 46 20.85 25.72 -7.81
C GLY A 46 20.08 24.88 -6.79
N PHE A 47 20.52 23.64 -6.61
CA PHE A 47 19.89 22.69 -5.70
C PHE A 47 20.86 21.60 -5.24
N THR A 48 20.52 20.95 -4.14
CA THR A 48 21.14 19.72 -3.66
C THR A 48 20.16 18.57 -3.76
N ALA A 49 20.59 17.45 -4.34
CA ALA A 49 19.78 16.23 -4.45
C ALA A 49 20.48 15.03 -3.82
N GLY A 50 19.67 14.17 -3.18
CA GLY A 50 20.07 12.88 -2.67
C GLY A 50 19.35 11.75 -3.39
N LEU A 51 20.04 10.64 -3.62
CA LEU A 51 19.51 9.44 -4.23
C LEU A 51 19.76 8.24 -3.33
N THR A 52 18.74 7.39 -3.20
CA THR A 52 18.85 6.06 -2.58
C THR A 52 18.51 5.02 -3.63
N LEU A 53 19.50 4.20 -3.99
CA LEU A 53 19.32 3.01 -4.80
C LEU A 53 19.12 1.81 -3.87
N THR A 54 18.00 1.11 -3.98
CA THR A 54 17.77 -0.19 -3.33
C THR A 54 17.78 -1.29 -4.40
N ASN A 55 18.65 -2.28 -4.22
CA ASN A 55 18.64 -3.48 -5.05
C ASN A 55 17.50 -4.40 -4.60
N THR A 56 16.57 -4.76 -5.48
CA THR A 56 15.50 -5.72 -5.17
C THR A 56 15.57 -6.97 -6.03
N GLY A 57 16.66 -7.13 -6.79
CA GLY A 57 16.95 -8.30 -7.63
C GLY A 57 18.24 -8.99 -7.17
N ASP A 58 18.92 -9.65 -8.11
CA ASP A 58 20.16 -10.37 -7.83
C ASP A 58 21.26 -9.43 -7.27
N PRO A 59 22.18 -9.94 -6.42
CA PRO A 59 23.27 -9.15 -5.89
C PRO A 59 24.10 -8.45 -6.98
N LEU A 60 24.36 -7.16 -6.79
CA LEU A 60 25.18 -6.35 -7.68
C LEU A 60 26.60 -6.27 -7.11
N SER A 61 27.61 -6.42 -7.97
CA SER A 61 29.02 -6.15 -7.61
C SER A 61 29.40 -4.68 -7.82
N ALA A 62 28.70 -4.00 -8.72
CA ALA A 62 28.75 -2.57 -8.97
C ALA A 62 27.40 -2.10 -9.52
N TRP A 63 27.10 -0.82 -9.33
CA TRP A 63 25.88 -0.22 -9.86
C TRP A 63 26.19 1.02 -10.70
N ARG A 64 25.36 1.21 -11.73
CA ARG A 64 25.31 2.40 -12.56
C ARG A 64 23.86 2.85 -12.67
N VAL A 65 23.54 3.99 -12.08
CA VAL A 65 22.21 4.62 -12.21
C VAL A 65 22.26 5.63 -13.35
N THR A 66 21.28 5.58 -14.23
CA THR A 66 21.11 6.54 -15.33
C THR A 66 19.73 7.18 -15.27
N TRP A 67 19.65 8.46 -15.58
CA TRP A 67 18.39 9.19 -15.73
C TRP A 67 18.58 10.36 -16.69
N SER A 68 17.49 11.03 -17.07
CA SER A 68 17.56 12.21 -17.92
C SER A 68 16.81 13.39 -17.30
N TYR A 69 17.40 14.58 -17.39
CA TYR A 69 16.77 15.83 -17.02
C TYR A 69 15.95 16.41 -18.17
N THR A 70 14.83 17.04 -17.83
CA THR A 70 13.88 17.57 -18.83
C THR A 70 13.86 19.09 -18.90
N ALA A 71 14.53 19.80 -17.98
CA ALA A 71 14.47 21.26 -17.88
C ALA A 71 15.87 21.91 -17.78
N GLY A 72 16.85 21.32 -18.46
CA GLY A 72 18.20 21.89 -18.56
C GLY A 72 19.02 21.86 -17.27
N GLN A 73 18.63 21.04 -16.30
CA GLN A 73 19.42 20.89 -15.07
C GLN A 73 20.80 20.30 -15.37
N THR A 74 21.81 20.77 -14.67
CA THR A 74 23.18 20.26 -14.76
C THR A 74 23.71 19.83 -13.40
N VAL A 75 24.51 18.78 -13.37
CA VAL A 75 25.25 18.37 -12.16
C VAL A 75 26.58 19.12 -12.11
N SER A 76 26.87 19.77 -10.97
CA SER A 76 28.08 20.55 -10.75
C SER A 76 29.13 19.78 -9.96
N GLU A 77 28.72 19.11 -8.88
CA GLU A 77 29.61 18.35 -8.00
C GLU A 77 28.82 17.21 -7.35
N ALA A 78 29.44 16.03 -7.18
CA ALA A 78 28.80 14.86 -6.61
C ALA A 78 29.68 14.20 -5.54
N TRP A 79 29.05 13.49 -4.61
CA TRP A 79 29.71 12.68 -3.60
C TRP A 79 29.10 11.28 -3.53
N ASN A 80 29.90 10.33 -3.04
CA ASN A 80 29.56 8.91 -2.94
C ASN A 80 29.18 8.24 -4.28
N ALA A 81 29.44 8.90 -5.41
CA ALA A 81 29.30 8.37 -6.76
C ALA A 81 30.17 9.17 -7.73
N THR A 82 30.65 8.54 -8.80
CA THR A 82 31.18 9.26 -9.95
C THR A 82 30.03 9.62 -10.88
N VAL A 83 29.71 10.91 -10.97
CA VAL A 83 28.60 11.40 -11.78
C VAL A 83 29.11 12.10 -13.03
N THR A 84 28.57 11.72 -14.18
CA THR A 84 28.85 12.34 -15.48
C THR A 84 27.54 12.73 -16.14
N GLN A 85 27.56 13.80 -16.92
CA GLN A 85 26.39 14.26 -17.66
C GLN A 85 26.77 14.57 -19.11
N SER A 86 25.98 14.05 -20.05
CA SER A 86 26.09 14.34 -21.48
C SER A 86 24.73 14.80 -21.99
N GLY A 87 24.65 16.06 -22.43
CA GLY A 87 23.37 16.72 -22.69
C GLY A 87 22.45 16.60 -21.48
N ASN A 88 21.29 15.98 -21.70
CA ASN A 88 20.28 15.78 -20.68
C ASN A 88 20.47 14.50 -19.86
N THR A 89 21.35 13.59 -20.25
CA THR A 89 21.50 12.28 -19.61
C THR A 89 22.58 12.30 -18.56
N VAL A 90 22.22 11.90 -17.34
CA VAL A 90 23.13 11.77 -16.20
C VAL A 90 23.40 10.30 -15.92
N THR A 91 24.66 10.00 -15.63
CA THR A 91 25.10 8.66 -15.22
C THR A 91 25.90 8.76 -13.93
N ALA A 92 25.41 8.09 -12.88
CA ALA A 92 26.10 7.91 -11.62
C ALA A 92 26.63 6.47 -11.51
N ALA A 93 27.92 6.31 -11.30
CA ALA A 93 28.56 5.01 -11.09
C ALA A 93 29.08 4.89 -9.65
N SER A 94 28.95 3.68 -9.09
CA SER A 94 29.48 3.36 -7.76
C SER A 94 30.98 3.59 -7.65
N LEU A 95 31.41 3.97 -6.44
CA LEU A 95 32.82 3.94 -6.04
C LEU A 95 33.20 2.53 -5.58
N SER A 96 34.50 2.28 -5.43
CA SER A 96 35.02 0.96 -5.06
C SER A 96 34.46 0.42 -3.73
N TYR A 97 34.08 1.30 -2.80
CA TYR A 97 33.60 0.92 -1.47
C TYR A 97 32.08 0.73 -1.37
N ASN A 98 31.29 1.17 -2.36
CA ASN A 98 29.82 1.14 -2.29
C ASN A 98 29.14 0.48 -3.49
N GLY A 99 29.90 -0.18 -4.37
CA GLY A 99 29.36 -0.88 -5.54
C GLY A 99 28.62 -2.18 -5.22
N ALA A 100 29.07 -2.90 -4.19
CA ALA A 100 28.47 -4.18 -3.81
C ALA A 100 27.14 -3.97 -3.08
N LEU A 101 26.04 -4.45 -3.66
CA LEU A 101 24.70 -4.41 -3.08
C LEU A 101 24.06 -5.79 -3.13
N ALA A 102 23.94 -6.43 -1.97
CA ALA A 102 23.09 -7.62 -1.83
C ALA A 102 21.62 -7.28 -2.13
N THR A 103 20.79 -8.30 -2.36
CA THR A 103 19.35 -8.12 -2.47
C THR A 103 18.79 -7.47 -1.19
N GLY A 104 17.99 -6.43 -1.35
CA GLY A 104 17.45 -5.59 -0.28
C GLY A 104 18.41 -4.50 0.23
N ALA A 105 19.70 -4.56 -0.11
CA ALA A 105 20.67 -3.55 0.31
C ALA A 105 20.51 -2.24 -0.48
N SER A 106 20.99 -1.14 0.11
CA SER A 106 20.91 0.18 -0.52
C SER A 106 22.24 0.91 -0.54
N ALA A 107 22.45 1.73 -1.58
CA ALA A 107 23.51 2.72 -1.67
C ALA A 107 22.90 4.12 -1.73
N GLN A 108 23.54 5.09 -1.06
CA GLN A 108 23.15 6.48 -1.09
C GLN A 108 24.26 7.36 -1.67
N PHE A 109 23.88 8.28 -2.54
CA PHE A 109 24.77 9.29 -3.09
C PHE A 109 24.02 10.61 -3.29
N GLY A 110 24.75 11.68 -3.55
CA GLY A 110 24.14 12.99 -3.77
C GLY A 110 25.00 13.87 -4.65
N PHE A 111 24.43 15.00 -5.03
CA PHE A 111 25.12 16.01 -5.82
C PHE A 111 24.48 17.39 -5.66
N ASN A 112 25.28 18.41 -5.96
CA ASN A 112 24.83 19.76 -6.21
C ASN A 112 24.66 19.96 -7.71
N GLY A 113 23.59 20.65 -8.11
CA GLY A 113 23.30 20.95 -9.50
C GLY A 113 22.81 22.38 -9.70
N THR A 114 22.80 22.80 -10.96
CA THR A 114 22.15 24.04 -11.39
C THR A 114 20.84 23.75 -12.08
N SER A 115 19.89 24.68 -11.96
CA SER A 115 18.61 24.61 -12.66
C SER A 115 18.20 26.01 -13.09
N GLY A 116 17.45 26.10 -14.20
CA GLY A 116 16.87 27.37 -14.66
C GLY A 116 15.69 27.83 -13.81
N SER A 117 14.62 28.30 -14.44
CA SER A 117 13.39 28.70 -13.73
C SER A 117 12.60 27.54 -13.11
N SER A 118 12.98 26.29 -13.39
CA SER A 118 12.29 25.09 -12.92
C SER A 118 13.26 23.94 -12.66
N ASN A 119 12.92 23.09 -11.68
CA ASN A 119 13.71 21.92 -11.29
C ASN A 119 12.82 20.66 -11.11
N PRO A 120 12.23 20.09 -12.17
CA PRO A 120 11.46 18.86 -12.08
C PRO A 120 12.34 17.66 -11.71
N ALA A 121 11.89 16.83 -10.76
CA ALA A 121 12.56 15.58 -10.44
C ALA A 121 12.48 14.58 -11.61
N PRO A 122 13.57 13.86 -11.93
CA PRO A 122 13.56 12.84 -12.98
C PRO A 122 12.76 11.61 -12.55
N THR A 123 12.17 10.91 -13.53
CA THR A 123 11.34 9.71 -13.29
C THR A 123 11.82 8.48 -14.05
N ASN A 124 12.78 8.65 -14.98
CA ASN A 124 13.24 7.62 -15.91
C ASN A 124 14.56 6.97 -15.46
N PHE A 125 14.57 6.39 -14.25
CA PHE A 125 15.78 5.73 -13.75
C PHE A 125 15.99 4.37 -14.42
N ALA A 126 17.25 4.06 -14.73
CA ALA A 126 17.67 2.71 -15.09
C ALA A 126 18.95 2.34 -14.32
N VAL A 127 19.03 1.09 -13.87
CA VAL A 127 20.17 0.53 -13.13
C VAL A 127 20.83 -0.53 -14.01
N ASN A 128 22.12 -0.33 -14.30
CA ASN A 128 22.90 -1.22 -15.18
C ASN A 128 22.24 -1.45 -16.56
N GLY A 129 21.55 -0.43 -17.09
CA GLY A 129 20.86 -0.48 -18.38
C GLY A 129 19.44 -1.05 -18.34
N VAL A 130 18.96 -1.51 -17.18
CA VAL A 130 17.60 -2.02 -16.99
C VAL A 130 16.73 -0.94 -16.35
N ALA A 131 15.55 -0.69 -16.92
CA ALA A 131 14.60 0.28 -16.39
C ALA A 131 14.23 -0.07 -14.94
N CYS A 132 14.46 0.89 -14.04
CA CYS A 132 14.26 0.72 -12.62
C CYS A 132 12.82 1.14 -12.27
N GLY A 133 11.94 0.16 -12.07
CA GLY A 133 10.53 0.38 -11.78
C GLY A 133 9.55 -0.29 -12.75
N GLY A 134 9.69 -1.61 -12.95
CA GLY A 134 8.68 -2.43 -13.64
C GLY A 134 7.27 -2.14 -13.09
N THR A 135 6.36 -1.84 -14.01
CA THR A 135 5.17 -0.97 -13.84
C THR A 135 4.02 -1.53 -13.00
N THR A 136 3.41 -0.64 -12.21
CA THR A 136 1.95 -0.42 -12.09
C THR A 136 1.74 1.09 -12.30
N PRO A 137 0.68 1.58 -13.01
CA PRO A 137 0.78 2.72 -13.93
C PRO A 137 0.97 4.08 -13.25
N SER A 138 1.71 4.95 -13.92
CA SER A 138 1.81 6.38 -13.63
C SER A 138 0.87 7.16 -14.58
N PRO A 139 0.11 8.16 -14.12
CA PRO A 139 -0.87 8.87 -14.94
C PRO A 139 -0.21 9.79 -15.99
N THR A 140 -0.91 9.96 -17.11
CA THR A 140 -0.63 10.91 -18.21
C THR A 140 -0.42 12.35 -17.69
N PRO A 141 0.51 13.15 -18.28
CA PRO A 141 0.78 14.52 -17.83
C PRO A 141 -0.38 15.50 -18.10
N THR A 142 -0.72 16.29 -17.08
CA THR A 142 -1.66 17.43 -17.13
C THR A 142 -0.92 18.73 -17.54
N PRO A 143 -1.49 19.61 -18.39
CA PRO A 143 -0.94 20.92 -18.75
C PRO A 143 -0.93 21.94 -17.59
N THR A 144 -0.15 23.01 -17.76
CA THR A 144 -0.02 24.20 -16.88
C THR A 144 -1.34 24.65 -16.24
N PRO A 145 -1.38 25.00 -14.92
CA PRO A 145 -2.63 25.27 -14.23
C PRO A 145 -3.31 26.55 -14.73
N THR A 146 -4.36 26.35 -15.55
CA THR A 146 -5.59 27.14 -15.43
C THR A 146 -6.12 26.93 -14.00
N PRO A 147 -6.74 27.91 -13.30
CA PRO A 147 -7.25 27.73 -11.95
C PRO A 147 -7.98 26.39 -11.85
N THR A 148 -7.42 25.50 -11.03
CA THR A 148 -8.00 24.18 -10.80
C THR A 148 -9.42 24.43 -10.30
N PRO A 149 -10.47 24.01 -11.04
CA PRO A 149 -11.79 23.96 -10.43
C PRO A 149 -11.63 23.11 -9.17
N THR A 150 -12.07 23.63 -8.02
CA THR A 150 -12.20 22.88 -6.77
C THR A 150 -12.54 21.44 -7.12
N PRO A 151 -11.78 20.42 -6.65
CA PRO A 151 -12.06 19.04 -7.02
C PRO A 151 -13.55 18.85 -6.86
N THR A 152 -14.24 18.50 -7.96
CA THR A 152 -15.62 18.05 -7.81
C THR A 152 -15.48 16.90 -6.83
N PRO A 153 -16.01 17.01 -5.60
CA PRO A 153 -15.83 15.98 -4.60
C PRO A 153 -16.17 14.67 -5.29
N THR A 154 -15.27 13.69 -5.25
CA THR A 154 -15.67 12.30 -5.46
C THR A 154 -16.98 12.16 -4.71
N PRO A 155 -18.12 11.91 -5.39
CA PRO A 155 -19.41 12.12 -4.78
C PRO A 155 -19.38 11.38 -3.47
N ARG A 156 -19.46 12.14 -2.36
CA ARG A 156 -19.58 11.60 -1.01
C ARG A 156 -20.59 10.46 -1.16
N PRO A 157 -20.28 9.21 -0.83
CA PRO A 157 -21.23 8.13 -1.04
C PRO A 157 -22.55 8.52 -0.37
N THR A 158 -23.53 8.91 -1.19
CA THR A 158 -24.77 9.54 -0.72
C THR A 158 -25.77 8.48 -0.28
N GLY A 159 -25.38 7.21 -0.34
CA GLY A 159 -26.15 6.09 0.13
C GLY A 159 -25.27 4.88 0.39
N TRP A 160 -25.85 3.95 1.14
CA TRP A 160 -25.33 2.61 1.27
C TRP A 160 -25.66 1.82 0.01
N PRO A 161 -24.75 0.99 -0.51
CA PRO A 161 -25.01 0.26 -1.75
C PRO A 161 -26.12 -0.76 -1.54
N THR A 162 -26.94 -0.96 -2.57
CA THR A 162 -27.87 -2.09 -2.62
C THR A 162 -27.13 -3.32 -3.14
N PRO A 163 -27.22 -4.48 -2.46
CA PRO A 163 -26.56 -5.68 -2.94
C PRO A 163 -27.15 -6.17 -4.26
N THR A 164 -26.28 -6.61 -5.18
CA THR A 164 -26.67 -7.19 -6.48
C THR A 164 -27.21 -8.62 -6.36
N GLY A 165 -27.00 -9.25 -5.20
CA GLY A 165 -27.44 -10.58 -4.85
C GLY A 165 -26.86 -10.99 -3.49
N GLN A 166 -27.22 -12.17 -2.99
CA GLN A 166 -26.71 -12.70 -1.72
C GLN A 166 -25.93 -14.00 -1.94
N VAL A 167 -24.95 -14.25 -1.08
CA VAL A 167 -24.14 -15.47 -0.97
C VAL A 167 -24.16 -15.89 0.49
N GLY A 168 -24.66 -17.10 0.75
CA GLY A 168 -24.53 -17.75 2.04
C GLY A 168 -23.12 -18.30 2.22
N VAL A 169 -22.52 -18.04 3.37
CA VAL A 169 -21.15 -18.36 3.76
C VAL A 169 -21.24 -19.37 4.90
N ASN A 170 -20.79 -20.59 4.64
CA ASN A 170 -20.79 -21.71 5.60
C ASN A 170 -19.37 -22.02 6.11
N GLY A 171 -18.50 -21.02 6.14
CA GLY A 171 -17.10 -21.10 6.51
C GLY A 171 -16.26 -20.03 5.80
N THR A 172 -15.06 -19.78 6.32
CA THR A 172 -14.18 -18.72 5.87
C THR A 172 -13.83 -18.82 4.38
N ILE A 173 -14.03 -17.73 3.64
CA ILE A 173 -13.62 -17.63 2.23
C ILE A 173 -12.15 -17.20 2.18
N SER A 174 -11.27 -18.10 1.73
CA SER A 174 -9.84 -17.81 1.55
C SER A 174 -9.58 -17.07 0.22
N VAL A 175 -8.78 -16.00 0.26
CA VAL A 175 -8.44 -15.15 -0.89
C VAL A 175 -6.92 -14.99 -0.99
N SER A 176 -6.30 -15.46 -2.07
CA SER A 176 -4.85 -15.34 -2.31
C SER A 176 -4.46 -14.37 -3.44
N GLY A 177 -5.42 -14.00 -4.29
CA GLY A 177 -5.25 -13.03 -5.38
C GLY A 177 -6.24 -11.88 -5.24
N THR A 178 -6.91 -11.51 -6.34
CA THR A 178 -8.03 -10.56 -6.28
C THR A 178 -9.35 -11.32 -6.26
N PHE A 179 -10.20 -11.00 -5.30
CA PHE A 179 -11.60 -11.41 -5.27
C PHE A 179 -12.48 -10.19 -5.49
N ASP A 180 -13.27 -10.22 -6.56
CA ASP A 180 -14.32 -9.23 -6.83
C ASP A 180 -15.68 -9.84 -6.52
N GLY A 181 -16.36 -9.31 -5.50
CA GLY A 181 -17.67 -9.80 -5.09
C GLY A 181 -18.84 -9.26 -5.91
N GLY A 182 -18.60 -8.37 -6.89
CA GLY A 182 -19.64 -7.81 -7.76
C GLY A 182 -20.75 -7.06 -7.02
N MET A 183 -20.43 -6.46 -5.86
CA MET A 183 -21.37 -5.85 -4.91
C MET A 183 -22.45 -6.82 -4.40
N ARG A 184 -22.15 -8.11 -4.33
CA ARG A 184 -23.01 -9.09 -3.66
C ARG A 184 -22.84 -8.99 -2.15
N ARG A 185 -23.90 -9.34 -1.41
CA ARG A 185 -23.88 -9.54 0.03
C ARG A 185 -23.33 -10.93 0.36
N TYR A 186 -22.37 -10.99 1.27
CA TYR A 186 -21.82 -12.19 1.86
C TYR A 186 -22.16 -12.17 3.35
N CYS A 187 -22.85 -13.21 3.80
CA CYS A 187 -23.24 -13.47 5.19
C CYS A 187 -23.35 -15.00 5.30
N CYS A 188 -23.56 -15.68 6.41
CA CYS A 188 -24.10 -15.26 7.69
C CYS A 188 -23.31 -16.09 8.71
N ILE A 189 -22.01 -15.84 8.81
CA ILE A 189 -21.11 -16.62 9.67
C ILE A 189 -21.14 -16.06 11.08
N GLY A 190 -21.07 -16.94 12.08
CA GLY A 190 -21.22 -16.57 13.49
C GLY A 190 -22.68 -16.35 13.91
N ASP A 191 -22.86 -15.84 15.12
CA ASP A 191 -24.16 -15.63 15.77
C ASP A 191 -24.51 -14.14 15.96
N GLY A 192 -23.62 -13.23 15.54
CA GLY A 192 -23.76 -11.79 15.75
C GLY A 192 -23.30 -11.30 17.13
N GLY A 193 -22.69 -12.17 17.94
CA GLY A 193 -22.07 -11.85 19.21
C GLY A 193 -20.71 -11.13 19.09
N GLN A 194 -20.10 -10.86 20.25
CA GLN A 194 -18.79 -10.21 20.39
C GLN A 194 -17.71 -11.21 20.88
N GLU A 195 -17.88 -12.51 20.62
CA GLU A 195 -16.94 -13.53 21.08
C GLU A 195 -15.69 -13.57 20.20
N GLU A 196 -14.48 -13.52 20.79
CA GLU A 196 -13.18 -13.47 20.07
C GLU A 196 -12.79 -14.77 19.33
N SER A 197 -13.70 -15.74 19.19
CA SER A 197 -13.41 -17.03 18.54
C SER A 197 -14.17 -17.25 17.23
N GLN A 198 -14.82 -16.21 16.71
CA GLN A 198 -15.59 -16.30 15.48
C GLN A 198 -14.69 -16.36 14.26
N ASP A 199 -15.06 -17.21 13.30
CA ASP A 199 -14.38 -17.28 12.01
C ASP A 199 -14.65 -15.99 11.21
N PRO A 200 -13.65 -15.42 10.51
CA PRO A 200 -13.87 -14.31 9.61
C PRO A 200 -14.66 -14.77 8.37
N VAL A 201 -15.45 -13.88 7.78
CA VAL A 201 -16.11 -14.13 6.48
C VAL A 201 -15.07 -14.34 5.39
N PHE A 202 -14.01 -13.50 5.38
CA PHE A 202 -12.92 -13.57 4.42
C PHE A 202 -11.55 -13.63 5.10
N GLN A 203 -10.69 -14.53 4.64
CA GLN A 203 -9.28 -14.60 5.03
C GLN A 203 -8.39 -14.30 3.82
N LEU A 204 -7.75 -13.14 3.83
CA LEU A 204 -6.84 -12.68 2.79
C LEU A 204 -5.40 -13.10 3.11
N ALA A 205 -4.74 -13.72 2.13
CA ALA A 205 -3.31 -13.96 2.15
C ALA A 205 -2.54 -12.65 1.91
N ASN A 206 -1.23 -12.67 2.20
CA ASN A 206 -0.34 -11.56 1.88
C ASN A 206 -0.34 -11.27 0.36
N GLY A 207 -0.57 -10.01 -0.01
CA GLY A 207 -0.73 -9.51 -1.37
C GLY A 207 -2.16 -9.54 -1.91
N ALA A 208 -3.12 -10.12 -1.20
CA ALA A 208 -4.47 -10.30 -1.70
C ALA A 208 -5.31 -9.01 -1.71
N THR A 209 -6.30 -8.97 -2.60
CA THR A 209 -7.28 -7.88 -2.71
C THR A 209 -8.70 -8.42 -2.61
N LEU A 210 -9.51 -7.83 -1.73
CA LEU A 210 -10.95 -8.01 -1.66
C LEU A 210 -11.61 -6.74 -2.19
N GLN A 211 -12.50 -6.85 -3.17
CA GLN A 211 -13.18 -5.69 -3.71
C GLN A 211 -14.65 -5.89 -4.03
N ASN A 212 -15.41 -4.79 -3.95
CA ASN A 212 -16.83 -4.74 -4.29
C ASN A 212 -17.63 -5.80 -3.53
N VAL A 213 -17.54 -5.77 -2.21
CA VAL A 213 -18.18 -6.75 -1.32
C VAL A 213 -19.07 -6.01 -0.34
N ILE A 214 -20.27 -6.54 -0.13
CA ILE A 214 -21.11 -6.18 1.02
C ILE A 214 -21.05 -7.36 1.99
N ILE A 215 -20.79 -7.10 3.25
CA ILE A 215 -20.78 -8.05 4.35
C ILE A 215 -22.01 -7.76 5.20
N GLY A 216 -22.92 -8.72 5.23
CA GLY A 216 -24.16 -8.66 6.00
C GLY A 216 -24.03 -9.39 7.32
N ALA A 217 -24.92 -9.09 8.26
CA ALA A 217 -25.00 -9.81 9.53
C ALA A 217 -25.60 -11.23 9.37
N PRO A 218 -25.21 -12.17 10.25
CA PRO A 218 -24.05 -12.11 11.13
C PRO A 218 -22.74 -12.15 10.32
N ALA A 219 -21.75 -11.36 10.77
CA ALA A 219 -20.53 -11.07 10.02
C ALA A 219 -19.27 -11.72 10.62
N GLY A 220 -19.40 -12.61 11.61
CA GLY A 220 -18.29 -13.21 12.31
C GLY A 220 -17.25 -12.19 12.81
N ASP A 221 -15.97 -12.55 12.68
CA ASP A 221 -14.84 -11.63 12.87
C ASP A 221 -14.43 -10.95 11.54
N GLY A 222 -15.43 -10.58 10.74
CA GLY A 222 -15.29 -9.72 9.56
C GLY A 222 -14.31 -10.24 8.50
N VAL A 223 -13.26 -9.45 8.24
CA VAL A 223 -12.22 -9.75 7.23
C VAL A 223 -10.85 -9.78 7.88
N HIS A 224 -10.09 -10.85 7.67
CA HIS A 224 -8.71 -10.96 8.16
C HIS A 224 -7.70 -10.80 7.05
N CYS A 225 -6.64 -10.04 7.30
CA CYS A 225 -5.47 -9.98 6.44
C CYS A 225 -4.27 -10.61 7.14
N SER A 226 -3.69 -11.68 6.58
CA SER A 226 -2.50 -12.36 7.15
C SER A 226 -1.18 -11.63 6.91
N GLY A 227 -1.19 -10.62 6.04
CA GLY A 227 -0.08 -9.76 5.65
C GLY A 227 -0.62 -8.62 4.81
N SER A 228 0.23 -7.95 4.02
CA SER A 228 -0.20 -6.83 3.16
C SER A 228 -1.47 -7.19 2.39
N CYS A 229 -2.48 -6.34 2.40
CA CYS A 229 -3.75 -6.62 1.72
C CYS A 229 -4.43 -5.33 1.29
N THR A 230 -5.36 -5.44 0.33
CA THR A 230 -6.21 -4.32 -0.08
C THR A 230 -7.68 -4.68 0.09
N LEU A 231 -8.43 -3.85 0.80
CA LEU A 231 -9.89 -3.86 0.87
C LEU A 231 -10.39 -2.66 0.07
N ARG A 232 -11.02 -2.88 -1.08
CA ARG A 232 -11.51 -1.81 -1.96
C ARG A 232 -13.01 -1.84 -2.08
N ASN A 233 -13.69 -0.76 -1.72
CA ASN A 233 -15.15 -0.67 -1.83
C ASN A 233 -15.85 -1.85 -1.11
N VAL A 234 -15.44 -2.09 0.14
CA VAL A 234 -16.00 -3.15 1.01
C VAL A 234 -16.91 -2.51 2.06
N TRP A 235 -18.09 -3.09 2.24
CA TRP A 235 -19.17 -2.51 3.04
C TRP A 235 -19.64 -3.46 4.11
N TRP A 236 -19.66 -3.05 5.37
CA TRP A 236 -20.20 -3.82 6.49
C TRP A 236 -21.52 -3.20 6.92
N GLU A 237 -22.61 -3.92 6.69
CA GLU A 237 -23.96 -3.47 7.06
C GLU A 237 -24.17 -3.46 8.57
N ASP A 238 -23.52 -4.41 9.25
CA ASP A 238 -23.51 -4.60 10.69
C ASP A 238 -22.23 -5.37 11.02
N VAL A 239 -21.34 -4.74 11.80
CA VAL A 239 -20.05 -5.30 12.16
C VAL A 239 -20.25 -6.33 13.28
N GLY A 240 -19.64 -7.50 13.12
CA GLY A 240 -19.60 -8.54 14.16
C GLY A 240 -18.64 -8.15 15.28
N GLU A 241 -17.57 -8.91 15.47
CA GLU A 241 -16.49 -8.53 16.41
C GLU A 241 -15.77 -7.27 15.90
N ASP A 242 -15.04 -7.42 14.80
CA ASP A 242 -14.37 -6.35 14.07
C ASP A 242 -14.81 -6.32 12.60
N ALA A 243 -14.73 -5.17 11.93
CA ALA A 243 -14.98 -5.13 10.49
C ALA A 243 -13.81 -5.78 9.73
N ALA A 244 -12.58 -5.39 10.09
CA ALA A 244 -11.39 -6.07 9.60
C ALA A 244 -10.25 -6.07 10.62
N THR A 245 -9.51 -7.18 10.60
CA THR A 245 -8.36 -7.43 11.47
C THR A 245 -7.09 -7.60 10.63
N PHE A 246 -6.14 -6.70 10.84
CA PHE A 246 -4.86 -6.64 10.11
C PHE A 246 -3.76 -7.34 10.90
N ARG A 247 -3.17 -8.39 10.30
CA ARG A 247 -2.16 -9.26 10.89
C ARG A 247 -0.94 -9.37 9.97
N GLY A 248 0.15 -9.90 10.49
CA GLY A 248 1.40 -10.10 9.75
C GLY A 248 2.61 -9.60 10.53
N SER A 249 3.80 -10.00 10.08
CA SER A 249 5.08 -9.61 10.66
C SER A 249 5.95 -8.91 9.62
N GLY A 250 7.05 -8.27 10.08
CA GLY A 250 7.90 -7.46 9.22
C GLY A 250 7.30 -6.07 9.03
N ASN A 251 7.06 -5.67 7.78
CA ASN A 251 6.52 -4.35 7.46
C ASN A 251 5.42 -4.43 6.38
N PRO A 252 4.29 -5.10 6.65
CA PRO A 252 3.20 -5.20 5.70
C PRO A 252 2.52 -3.84 5.50
N VAL A 253 1.90 -3.68 4.33
CA VAL A 253 1.12 -2.50 3.97
C VAL A 253 -0.31 -2.92 3.73
N PHE A 254 -1.23 -2.34 4.49
CA PHE A 254 -2.66 -2.57 4.35
C PHE A 254 -3.32 -1.32 3.78
N LEU A 255 -4.25 -1.51 2.84
CA LEU A 255 -5.04 -0.43 2.26
C LEU A 255 -6.52 -0.74 2.38
N VAL A 256 -7.27 0.18 2.97
CA VAL A 256 -8.74 0.25 2.89
C VAL A 256 -9.09 1.48 2.06
N ASP A 257 -9.71 1.28 0.91
CA ASP A 257 -10.01 2.34 -0.06
C ASP A 257 -11.47 2.30 -0.50
N GLY A 258 -12.26 3.25 -0.02
CA GLY A 258 -13.71 3.26 -0.23
C GLY A 258 -14.43 2.27 0.67
N GLY A 259 -15.76 2.31 0.65
CA GLY A 259 -16.60 1.43 1.46
C GLY A 259 -17.20 2.11 2.70
N GLY A 260 -17.75 1.29 3.59
CA GLY A 260 -18.24 1.80 4.87
C GLY A 260 -18.58 0.72 5.89
N ALA A 261 -18.67 1.10 7.17
CA ALA A 261 -19.06 0.20 8.26
C ALA A 261 -20.14 0.80 9.17
N ARG A 262 -21.02 -0.05 9.71
CA ARG A 262 -21.98 0.34 10.76
C ARG A 262 -21.96 -0.61 11.94
N TYR A 263 -22.43 -0.10 13.07
CA TYR A 263 -22.79 -0.91 14.25
C TYR A 263 -21.63 -1.70 14.87
N ALA A 264 -20.40 -1.16 14.76
CA ALA A 264 -19.23 -1.76 15.39
C ALA A 264 -19.22 -1.47 16.89
N SER A 265 -19.77 -2.38 17.69
CA SER A 265 -19.94 -2.18 19.14
C SER A 265 -18.62 -1.83 19.83
N ASP A 266 -17.53 -2.52 19.49
CA ASP A 266 -16.19 -2.17 19.96
C ASP A 266 -15.34 -1.49 18.86
N LYS A 267 -14.85 -2.22 17.86
CA LYS A 267 -13.86 -1.68 16.92
C LYS A 267 -14.27 -1.91 15.46
N VAL A 268 -13.99 -0.93 14.60
CA VAL A 268 -14.13 -1.12 13.15
C VAL A 268 -12.88 -1.83 12.62
N PHE A 269 -11.70 -1.25 12.86
CA PHE A 269 -10.44 -1.80 12.40
C PHE A 269 -9.52 -2.16 13.56
N GLN A 270 -9.21 -3.44 13.66
CA GLN A 270 -8.24 -3.98 14.61
C GLN A 270 -6.89 -4.24 13.93
N HIS A 271 -5.81 -3.77 14.55
CA HIS A 271 -4.46 -3.93 14.00
C HIS A 271 -3.58 -4.71 14.99
N ASN A 272 -3.40 -6.00 14.71
CA ASN A 272 -2.64 -6.94 15.55
C ASN A 272 -1.21 -7.16 15.04
N GLY A 273 -1.01 -7.14 13.72
CA GLY A 273 0.30 -7.31 13.09
C GLY A 273 1.20 -6.07 13.15
N ALA A 274 2.39 -6.17 12.60
CA ALA A 274 3.25 -5.01 12.33
C ALA A 274 2.75 -4.23 11.10
N GLY A 275 3.33 -3.07 10.84
CA GLY A 275 3.23 -2.38 9.54
C GLY A 275 2.30 -1.17 9.56
N THR A 276 1.85 -0.77 8.36
CA THR A 276 1.09 0.46 8.15
C THR A 276 -0.27 0.17 7.53
N LEU A 277 -1.34 0.66 8.17
CA LEU A 277 -2.69 0.68 7.62
C LEU A 277 -3.02 2.07 7.06
N THR A 278 -3.43 2.14 5.79
CA THR A 278 -4.06 3.34 5.23
C THR A 278 -5.55 3.11 5.06
N VAL A 279 -6.37 3.96 5.66
CA VAL A 279 -7.82 4.00 5.47
C VAL A 279 -8.19 5.30 4.77
N GLN A 280 -8.85 5.18 3.61
CA GLN A 280 -9.22 6.34 2.81
C GLN A 280 -10.58 6.21 2.15
N ASN A 281 -11.21 7.36 1.87
CA ASN A 281 -12.49 7.44 1.15
C ASN A 281 -13.62 6.63 1.82
N PHE A 282 -13.52 6.41 3.13
CA PHE A 282 -14.36 5.48 3.89
C PHE A 282 -15.41 6.23 4.72
N GLN A 283 -16.55 5.59 4.99
CA GLN A 283 -17.52 6.11 5.96
C GLN A 283 -17.84 5.12 7.08
N ALA A 284 -17.98 5.61 8.31
CA ALA A 284 -18.42 4.78 9.43
C ALA A 284 -19.49 5.50 10.25
N THR A 285 -20.42 4.74 10.81
CA THR A 285 -21.43 5.26 11.74
C THR A 285 -21.72 4.25 12.84
N ASN A 286 -21.99 4.73 14.05
CA ASN A 286 -22.25 3.88 15.21
C ASN A 286 -21.11 2.89 15.48
N PHE A 287 -20.03 3.40 16.06
CA PHE A 287 -18.86 2.60 16.41
C PHE A 287 -18.27 2.96 17.78
N GLY A 288 -17.62 2.03 18.47
CA GLY A 288 -16.79 2.34 19.62
C GLY A 288 -15.51 3.09 19.19
N THR A 289 -14.61 2.36 18.54
CA THR A 289 -13.31 2.84 18.07
C THR A 289 -13.13 2.55 16.58
N PHE A 290 -12.85 3.57 15.76
CA PHE A 290 -12.71 3.38 14.31
C PHE A 290 -11.42 2.61 13.95
N TYR A 291 -10.30 2.92 14.59
CA TYR A 291 -9.06 2.17 14.44
C TYR A 291 -8.39 1.94 15.79
N ARG A 292 -7.94 0.71 16.05
CA ARG A 292 -7.19 0.35 17.25
C ARG A 292 -5.93 -0.44 16.92
N SER A 293 -4.78 0.10 17.31
CA SER A 293 -3.55 -0.69 17.46
C SER A 293 -3.72 -1.62 18.66
N CYS A 294 -3.46 -2.92 18.53
CA CYS A 294 -3.67 -3.85 19.64
C CYS A 294 -2.81 -3.49 20.85
N GLY A 295 -3.43 -3.20 22.00
CA GLY A 295 -2.71 -2.71 23.19
C GLY A 295 -2.34 -3.76 24.22
N ASN A 296 -2.83 -4.99 24.08
CA ASN A 296 -2.60 -6.10 25.02
C ASN A 296 -2.24 -7.43 24.32
N CYS A 297 -1.97 -7.40 23.01
CA CYS A 297 -1.49 -8.55 22.26
C CYS A 297 -0.20 -9.11 22.87
N SER A 298 -0.08 -10.44 22.89
CA SER A 298 1.10 -11.15 23.40
C SER A 298 2.39 -10.77 22.66
N THR A 299 2.29 -10.50 21.36
CA THR A 299 3.35 -9.88 20.56
C THR A 299 2.97 -8.46 20.20
N GLN A 300 3.87 -7.53 20.51
CA GLN A 300 3.68 -6.11 20.27
C GLN A 300 4.57 -5.62 19.13
N TYR A 301 4.06 -4.65 18.40
CA TYR A 301 4.72 -4.04 17.25
C TYR A 301 4.53 -2.53 17.33
N GLN A 302 5.46 -1.80 16.73
CA GLN A 302 5.13 -0.46 16.25
C GLN A 302 4.12 -0.59 15.11
N ARG A 303 3.02 0.16 15.17
CA ARG A 303 1.97 0.18 14.17
C ARG A 303 1.64 1.60 13.74
N ASP A 304 1.51 1.79 12.44
CA ASP A 304 1.20 3.09 11.86
C ASP A 304 -0.18 3.08 11.20
N VAL A 305 -0.90 4.19 11.30
CA VAL A 305 -2.16 4.41 10.59
C VAL A 305 -2.20 5.75 9.88
N VAL A 306 -2.73 5.75 8.66
CA VAL A 306 -3.06 6.95 7.89
C VAL A 306 -4.55 6.95 7.62
N ILE A 307 -5.26 7.94 8.15
CA ILE A 307 -6.71 8.09 8.01
C ILE A 307 -6.97 9.35 7.19
N ARG A 308 -7.47 9.19 5.96
CA ARG A 308 -7.66 10.35 5.07
C ARG A 308 -8.97 10.35 4.30
N ASN A 309 -9.59 11.52 4.16
CA ASN A 309 -10.85 11.67 3.44
C ASN A 309 -11.93 10.67 3.93
N VAL A 310 -12.17 10.63 5.24
CA VAL A 310 -13.17 9.73 5.84
C VAL A 310 -14.34 10.53 6.41
N THR A 311 -15.53 9.93 6.45
CA THR A 311 -16.72 10.50 7.11
C THR A 311 -17.14 9.62 8.28
N LEU A 312 -17.04 10.14 9.50
CA LEU A 312 -17.34 9.43 10.73
C LEU A 312 -18.55 10.06 11.42
N THR A 313 -19.62 9.29 11.55
CA THR A 313 -20.92 9.81 12.03
C THR A 313 -21.24 9.26 13.40
N ARG A 314 -21.57 10.13 14.35
CA ARG A 314 -22.01 9.75 15.69
C ARG A 314 -23.27 8.86 15.65
N PRO A 315 -23.46 7.95 16.62
CA PRO A 315 -22.60 7.70 17.79
C PRO A 315 -21.23 7.11 17.41
N GLY A 316 -20.21 7.47 18.18
CA GLY A 316 -18.79 7.27 17.84
C GLY A 316 -17.90 7.79 18.97
N ASN A 317 -16.99 6.98 19.52
CA ASN A 317 -16.18 7.40 20.68
C ASN A 317 -14.77 7.85 20.30
N THR A 318 -14.03 7.03 19.54
CA THR A 318 -12.61 7.28 19.24
C THR A 318 -12.31 7.04 17.76
N VAL A 319 -11.55 7.93 17.11
CA VAL A 319 -11.11 7.73 15.72
C VAL A 319 -9.90 6.81 15.67
N ALA A 320 -8.82 7.09 16.40
CA ALA A 320 -7.66 6.21 16.49
C ALA A 320 -7.20 5.99 17.94
N GLY A 321 -6.92 4.74 18.30
CA GLY A 321 -6.21 4.36 19.52
C GLY A 321 -4.79 3.86 19.22
N VAL A 322 -3.77 4.55 19.73
CA VAL A 322 -2.34 4.27 19.49
C VAL A 322 -1.59 3.94 20.79
N ASN A 323 -0.59 3.05 20.72
CA ASN A 323 0.28 2.71 21.84
C ASN A 323 1.59 3.49 21.76
N VAL A 324 1.72 4.56 22.54
CA VAL A 324 2.84 5.52 22.40
C VAL A 324 4.18 4.93 22.82
N ASN A 325 4.18 4.00 23.77
CA ASN A 325 5.37 3.29 24.24
C ASN A 325 5.96 2.32 23.21
N TYR A 326 5.19 1.93 22.19
CA TYR A 326 5.68 1.13 21.06
C TYR A 326 5.98 1.96 19.82
N GLY A 327 5.86 3.30 19.90
CA GLY A 327 6.19 4.20 18.80
C GLY A 327 5.10 4.33 17.73
N ASP A 328 3.88 3.87 18.01
CA ASP A 328 2.77 3.92 17.05
C ASP A 328 2.53 5.34 16.52
N THR A 329 2.24 5.48 15.23
CA THR A 329 1.83 6.77 14.65
C THR A 329 0.44 6.73 14.02
N ALA A 330 -0.28 7.85 14.11
CA ALA A 330 -1.56 8.09 13.46
C ALA A 330 -1.54 9.44 12.76
N ARG A 331 -1.84 9.46 11.46
CA ARG A 331 -1.87 10.66 10.61
C ARG A 331 -3.27 10.88 10.08
N PHE A 332 -3.76 12.11 10.16
CA PHE A 332 -5.13 12.43 9.76
C PHE A 332 -5.15 13.56 8.73
N SER A 333 -6.04 13.46 7.74
CA SER A 333 -6.31 14.56 6.80
C SER A 333 -7.71 14.44 6.21
N GLY A 334 -8.47 15.54 6.13
CA GLY A 334 -9.83 15.50 5.55
C GLY A 334 -10.80 14.56 6.30
N VAL A 335 -10.72 14.50 7.62
CA VAL A 335 -11.67 13.74 8.46
C VAL A 335 -12.92 14.58 8.67
N THR A 336 -14.05 14.12 8.17
CA THR A 336 -15.36 14.75 8.43
C THR A 336 -16.05 14.02 9.58
N ILE A 337 -16.36 14.72 10.67
CA ILE A 337 -17.11 14.21 11.81
C ILE A 337 -18.52 14.78 11.75
N VAL A 338 -19.51 13.90 11.75
CA VAL A 338 -20.92 14.26 11.58
C VAL A 338 -21.68 14.02 12.89
N ASN A 339 -22.59 14.93 13.23
CA ASN A 339 -23.43 14.89 14.44
C ASN A 339 -22.63 14.98 15.75
N ASP A 340 -21.48 15.66 15.74
CA ASP A 340 -20.59 15.84 16.89
C ASP A 340 -20.38 17.33 17.22
N SER A 341 -21.48 18.08 17.37
CA SER A 341 -21.42 19.52 17.70
C SER A 341 -20.66 19.80 19.00
N GLY A 342 -20.72 18.87 19.95
CA GLY A 342 -19.98 18.91 21.22
C GLY A 342 -18.52 18.49 21.14
N ARG A 343 -18.03 18.06 19.96
CA ARG A 343 -16.65 17.60 19.72
C ARG A 343 -16.18 16.55 20.73
N SER A 344 -17.07 15.63 21.09
CA SER A 344 -16.77 14.62 22.11
C SER A 344 -16.08 13.39 21.54
N MET A 345 -16.05 13.22 20.21
CA MET A 345 -15.30 12.13 19.59
C MET A 345 -13.80 12.41 19.71
N VAL A 346 -13.06 11.47 20.32
CA VAL A 346 -11.62 11.61 20.52
C VAL A 346 -10.89 11.23 19.24
N ILE A 347 -10.20 12.19 18.60
CA ILE A 347 -9.50 11.96 17.33
C ILE A 347 -8.35 10.96 17.50
N CYS A 348 -7.52 11.16 18.51
CA CYS A 348 -6.39 10.29 18.78
C CYS A 348 -6.31 10.07 20.28
N ARG A 349 -6.51 8.82 20.71
CA ARG A 349 -6.37 8.38 22.10
C ARG A 349 -5.07 7.60 22.24
N LYS A 350 -4.32 7.91 23.28
CA LYS A 350 -2.96 7.42 23.52
C LYS A 350 -2.95 6.46 24.70
N TYR A 351 -2.26 5.35 24.52
CA TYR A 351 -2.16 4.28 25.50
C TYR A 351 -0.71 3.90 25.75
N ASN A 352 -0.43 3.36 26.94
CA ASN A 352 0.72 2.49 27.15
C ASN A 352 0.25 1.04 26.97
N GLY A 353 0.62 0.45 25.84
CA GLY A 353 0.38 -0.95 25.54
C GLY A 353 1.23 -1.88 26.40
N ASN A 354 0.82 -3.13 26.49
CA ASN A 354 1.51 -4.20 27.21
C ASN A 354 1.36 -5.54 26.46
N SER A 355 2.07 -6.57 26.91
CA SER A 355 2.00 -7.94 26.37
C SER A 355 1.43 -8.96 27.37
N SER A 356 0.77 -8.48 28.42
CA SER A 356 0.26 -9.31 29.53
C SER A 356 -1.20 -9.73 29.38
N GLY A 357 -1.87 -9.31 28.30
CA GLY A 357 -3.32 -9.49 28.12
C GLY A 357 -4.17 -8.48 28.88
N ASN A 358 -3.62 -7.80 29.89
CA ASN A 358 -4.33 -6.77 30.65
C ASN A 358 -4.69 -5.56 29.78
N GLU A 359 -5.82 -4.91 30.08
CA GLU A 359 -6.24 -3.71 29.38
C GLU A 359 -5.16 -2.61 29.48
N PRO A 360 -4.73 -2.01 28.35
CA PRO A 360 -3.71 -0.97 28.33
C PRO A 360 -4.17 0.33 29.01
N THR A 361 -3.23 0.97 29.72
CA THR A 361 -3.50 2.23 30.42
C THR A 361 -3.60 3.40 29.44
N GLN A 362 -4.68 4.17 29.50
CA GLN A 362 -4.77 5.43 28.76
C GLN A 362 -3.81 6.47 29.37
N VAL A 363 -2.99 7.10 28.53
CA VAL A 363 -1.99 8.10 28.95
C VAL A 363 -2.20 9.48 28.35
N GLY A 364 -3.13 9.63 27.40
CA GLY A 364 -3.46 10.93 26.85
C GLY A 364 -4.42 10.90 25.67
N THR A 365 -4.68 12.08 25.12
CA THR A 365 -5.46 12.27 23.88
C THR A 365 -4.87 13.43 23.09
N GLY A 366 -5.39 13.68 21.88
CA GLY A 366 -5.08 14.89 21.12
C GLY A 366 -3.89 14.75 20.17
N ALA A 367 -3.66 15.81 19.38
CA ALA A 367 -2.50 15.91 18.50
C ALA A 367 -1.19 16.07 19.28
N ASP A 368 -0.08 15.69 18.66
CA ASP A 368 1.28 15.98 19.10
C ASP A 368 2.25 15.89 17.89
N SER A 369 3.55 15.99 18.15
CA SER A 369 4.60 15.90 17.14
C SER A 369 5.21 14.51 16.97
N THR A 370 4.70 13.49 17.67
CA THR A 370 5.39 12.20 17.82
C THR A 370 4.52 11.02 17.40
N ASN A 371 3.29 10.94 17.88
CA ASN A 371 2.37 9.82 17.66
C ASN A 371 1.12 10.25 16.90
N CYS A 372 0.53 11.41 17.19
CA CYS A 372 -0.78 11.81 16.65
C CYS A 372 -0.67 13.09 15.83
N PHE A 373 -0.63 12.95 14.51
CA PHE A 373 -0.33 14.06 13.59
C PHE A 373 -1.58 14.58 12.89
N TYR A 374 -2.10 15.69 13.40
CA TYR A 374 -3.17 16.46 12.77
C TYR A 374 -3.26 17.88 13.33
N SER A 375 -3.98 18.72 12.60
CA SER A 375 -4.31 20.09 12.94
C SER A 375 -5.83 20.30 12.84
N ALA A 376 -6.30 21.50 13.21
CA ALA A 376 -7.72 21.83 13.07
C ALA A 376 -8.20 21.78 11.60
N SER A 377 -7.34 22.09 10.61
CA SER A 377 -7.70 22.05 9.19
C SER A 377 -7.87 20.65 8.63
N ASP A 378 -7.36 19.63 9.34
CA ASP A 378 -7.54 18.23 8.97
C ASP A 378 -8.93 17.69 9.34
N LEU A 379 -9.70 18.45 10.13
CA LEU A 379 -10.98 18.06 10.68
C LEU A 379 -12.10 18.99 10.19
N THR A 380 -13.22 18.40 9.78
CA THR A 380 -14.46 19.13 9.47
C THR A 380 -15.58 18.58 10.33
N TYR A 381 -16.26 19.43 11.09
CA TYR A 381 -17.43 19.04 11.88
C TYR A 381 -18.71 19.46 11.16
N ARG A 382 -19.71 18.57 11.07
CA ARG A 382 -20.99 18.80 10.40
C ARG A 382 -22.18 18.40 11.25
#